data_AF-A0A7C4YP32-F1
#
_entry.id   AF-A0A7C4YP32-F1
#
_cell.length_a   1.000
_cell.length_b   1.000
_cell.length_c   1.000
_cell.angle_alpha   90.00
_cell.angle_beta   90.00
_cell.angle_gamma   90.00
#
_symmetry.space_group_name_H-M   'P 1'
#
loop_
_entity.id
_entity.type
_entity.pdbx_description
1 polymer ?
#
loop_
_entity_poly.entity_id
_entity_poly.type
_entity_poly.pdbx_seq_one_letter_code
_entity_poly.pdbx_strand_id
1 'polypeptide(L)'
;MTRQTRHNAGKPMKTLFRLLEGSLVMTGLIISSGLLFAQQPDAKPRKFAVLVGVKDYDHSKLASLAYSEADAAETATLLKANGYTVVLLTDTEGNRDASLKPTRANIIKQLDLVLDKCKKHDTVLVGLAGHGLQFEADKASYFCPVDAHPSKPETLVSLKTLYEKLDDSGAGVKLLLVDACRDDPLGGRGRGIDGDTAPKPPKGVAALFSCSGGERAFEHDKLKHGVFFYHVIEGLKGKAKTEDNEVTWDSLRAYVKRQVSREVPVLMGGGAKQHPNEVGNLSGEPPVLVRLAGASALSNAWKPGEEIEVEIGKDVKMKFCWIPPGEAKLGSPKSERDEVLKHLNVPSQIERLELEAEEYRGTFKTSGFWLGKFEVTQEQWQSVMSSNPSYFVPAQRRIQETGIQSTRRFPVESVSWNDCQDFLKKITERANVLATMGRGRFVLPHENEWEYAARGGKGNLLAFYFGNQLNGSKANCAGSGPYGMSEKTAELGRTVEVGSYATIVPHPRGLCDIYGNVSEWCENEYKENARVVRGGSCFLPAWFCRSADRVYSTPANRSFFRGFRVCFRLD
;
A
#
# COMPACT_ATOMS: atom_id res chain seq x y z
N MET A 1 -19.53 18.37 -69.35
CA MET A 1 -18.72 18.58 -70.58
C MET A 1 -17.27 18.83 -70.18
N THR A 2 -16.30 18.28 -70.92
CA THR A 2 -14.86 18.67 -71.07
C THR A 2 -14.18 19.55 -69.99
N ARG A 3 -12.96 19.27 -69.51
CA ARG A 3 -11.80 18.65 -70.20
C ARG A 3 -10.74 18.11 -69.20
N GLN A 4 -9.96 17.10 -69.60
CA GLN A 4 -8.74 16.63 -68.92
C GLN A 4 -7.47 17.26 -69.54
N THR A 5 -6.39 17.38 -68.74
CA THR A 5 -4.93 17.16 -69.04
C THR A 5 -4.12 17.63 -67.81
N ARG A 6 -3.23 16.92 -67.08
CA ARG A 6 -2.10 15.97 -67.33
C ARG A 6 -0.78 16.59 -67.84
N HIS A 7 0.33 16.04 -67.32
CA HIS A 7 1.77 16.27 -67.61
C HIS A 7 2.42 17.54 -67.02
N ASN A 8 3.71 17.59 -66.65
CA ASN A 8 4.82 16.60 -66.64
C ASN A 8 5.94 17.07 -65.64
N ALA A 9 7.04 16.37 -65.30
CA ALA A 9 7.61 15.03 -65.57
C ALA A 9 8.65 14.71 -64.44
N GLY A 10 9.24 13.50 -64.36
CA GLY A 10 10.34 13.25 -63.40
C GLY A 10 10.82 11.81 -63.17
N LYS A 11 11.08 11.06 -64.27
CA LYS A 11 12.11 9.99 -64.48
C LYS A 11 12.45 8.90 -63.42
N PRO A 12 12.52 7.60 -63.82
CA PRO A 12 12.99 6.48 -62.99
C PRO A 12 14.43 6.01 -63.34
N MET A 13 15.07 5.20 -62.47
CA MET A 13 16.06 4.21 -62.93
C MET A 13 16.26 3.03 -61.95
N LYS A 14 16.52 1.84 -62.49
CA LYS A 14 16.88 0.58 -61.79
C LYS A 14 18.41 0.35 -61.87
N THR A 15 18.84 -0.86 -61.47
CA THR A 15 20.12 -1.56 -61.81
C THR A 15 21.38 -1.10 -61.04
N LEU A 16 22.43 -1.89 -60.75
CA LEU A 16 22.94 -3.20 -61.27
C LEU A 16 23.95 -3.81 -60.23
N PHE A 17 24.01 -5.12 -59.90
CA PHE A 17 25.02 -6.19 -60.26
C PHE A 17 24.91 -7.30 -59.15
N ARG A 18 24.83 -8.65 -59.38
CA ARG A 18 25.85 -9.70 -59.73
C ARG A 18 27.06 -9.73 -58.77
N LEU A 19 27.61 -10.84 -58.25
CA LEU A 19 27.84 -12.25 -58.71
C LEU A 19 27.53 -13.30 -57.59
N LEU A 20 27.10 -14.57 -57.82
CA LEU A 20 27.84 -15.83 -58.17
C LEU A 20 28.96 -16.19 -57.17
N GLU A 21 29.17 -17.40 -56.59
CA GLU A 21 28.66 -18.81 -56.65
C GLU A 21 28.86 -19.47 -55.23
N GLY A 22 28.39 -20.66 -54.82
CA GLY A 22 27.62 -21.75 -55.47
C GLY A 22 27.26 -22.90 -54.49
N SER A 23 26.45 -23.86 -54.98
CA SER A 23 26.09 -25.23 -54.50
C SER A 23 26.38 -25.74 -53.08
N LEU A 24 25.37 -26.36 -52.41
CA LEU A 24 25.33 -27.84 -52.24
C LEU A 24 23.95 -28.43 -51.83
N VAL A 25 23.52 -29.47 -52.56
CA VAL A 25 22.62 -30.62 -52.23
C VAL A 25 21.34 -30.40 -51.39
N MET A 26 20.21 -30.78 -51.99
CA MET A 26 18.92 -30.98 -51.30
C MET A 26 18.70 -32.47 -51.00
N THR A 27 18.46 -32.82 -49.73
CA THR A 27 17.88 -34.10 -49.31
C THR A 27 16.50 -33.85 -48.70
N GLY A 28 15.48 -34.50 -49.23
CA GLY A 28 14.09 -34.27 -48.82
C GLY A 28 13.76 -34.89 -47.47
N LEU A 29 12.96 -34.19 -46.67
CA LEU A 29 12.24 -34.76 -45.53
C LEU A 29 10.73 -34.61 -45.77
N ILE A 30 9.99 -35.71 -45.69
CA ILE A 30 8.53 -35.71 -45.75
C ILE A 30 8.02 -35.19 -44.40
N ILE A 31 7.48 -33.97 -44.36
CA ILE A 31 6.82 -33.44 -43.17
C ILE A 31 5.37 -33.91 -43.18
N SER A 32 5.06 -34.90 -42.34
CA SER A 32 3.69 -35.31 -42.04
C SER A 32 2.95 -34.18 -41.33
N SER A 33 1.75 -33.84 -41.82
CA SER A 33 0.90 -32.78 -41.27
C SER A 33 0.27 -33.17 -39.93
N GLY A 34 1.02 -33.04 -38.84
CA GLY A 34 0.47 -33.06 -37.49
C GLY A 34 -0.15 -31.71 -37.14
N LEU A 35 -1.46 -31.66 -36.87
CA LEU A 35 -2.07 -30.48 -36.24
C LEU A 35 -1.53 -30.35 -34.81
N LEU A 36 -0.53 -29.49 -34.65
CA LEU A 36 -0.15 -28.96 -33.34
C LEU A 36 -1.29 -28.05 -32.85
N PHE A 37 -2.17 -28.62 -32.02
CA PHE A 37 -2.97 -27.82 -31.11
C PHE A 37 -2.01 -27.09 -30.16
N ALA A 38 -1.72 -25.83 -30.47
CA ALA A 38 -1.04 -24.95 -29.53
C ALA A 38 -1.92 -24.84 -28.28
N GLN A 39 -1.49 -25.49 -27.19
CA GLN A 39 -2.10 -25.28 -25.89
C GLN A 39 -2.04 -23.79 -25.58
N GLN A 40 -3.21 -23.18 -25.36
CA GLN A 40 -3.29 -21.84 -24.79
C GLN A 40 -2.49 -21.84 -23.48
N PRO A 41 -1.62 -20.85 -23.21
CA PRO A 41 -0.86 -20.81 -21.97
C PRO A 41 -1.83 -20.83 -20.80
N ASP A 42 -1.63 -21.77 -19.87
CA ASP A 42 -2.53 -21.94 -18.72
C ASP A 42 -2.66 -20.62 -17.96
N ALA A 43 -3.91 -20.22 -17.71
CA ALA A 43 -4.21 -18.98 -17.01
C ALA A 43 -3.55 -19.01 -15.62
N LYS A 44 -2.85 -17.92 -15.27
CA LYS A 44 -2.08 -17.79 -14.03
C LYS A 44 -2.91 -18.30 -12.82
N PRO A 45 -2.34 -19.17 -11.95
CA PRO A 45 -3.00 -19.69 -10.76
C PRO A 45 -3.70 -18.59 -9.95
N ARG A 46 -5.02 -18.73 -9.75
CA ARG A 46 -5.81 -17.75 -9.00
C ARG A 46 -5.92 -18.16 -7.54
N LYS A 47 -6.17 -17.18 -6.70
CA LYS A 47 -6.36 -17.37 -5.26
C LYS A 47 -7.72 -16.80 -4.87
N PHE A 48 -8.50 -17.59 -4.15
CA PHE A 48 -9.81 -17.22 -3.65
C PHE A 48 -9.84 -17.40 -2.14
N ALA A 49 -10.59 -16.54 -1.44
CA ALA A 49 -10.93 -16.81 -0.05
C ALA A 49 -12.39 -16.51 0.26
N VAL A 50 -12.96 -17.30 1.16
CA VAL A 50 -14.28 -17.09 1.76
C VAL A 50 -14.07 -17.02 3.27
N LEU A 51 -14.19 -15.82 3.83
CA LEU A 51 -13.91 -15.56 5.24
C LEU A 51 -15.21 -15.19 5.95
N VAL A 52 -15.49 -15.85 7.06
CA VAL A 52 -16.72 -15.69 7.83
C VAL A 52 -16.36 -15.34 9.27
N GLY A 53 -16.83 -14.19 9.74
CA GLY A 53 -16.69 -13.75 11.12
C GLY A 53 -18.06 -13.47 11.72
N VAL A 54 -18.49 -14.29 12.68
CA VAL A 54 -19.79 -14.13 13.35
C VAL A 54 -19.55 -13.54 14.73
N LYS A 55 -20.06 -12.33 14.96
CA LYS A 55 -19.88 -11.58 16.19
C LYS A 55 -21.10 -11.74 17.10
N ASP A 56 -22.26 -11.35 16.60
CA ASP A 56 -23.54 -11.46 17.28
C ASP A 56 -24.39 -12.57 16.64
N TYR A 57 -25.44 -13.01 17.35
CA TYR A 57 -26.34 -14.09 16.91
C TYR A 57 -27.80 -13.63 17.02
N ASP A 58 -28.69 -14.14 16.17
CA ASP A 58 -30.11 -13.76 16.14
C ASP A 58 -30.90 -14.20 17.40
N HIS A 59 -30.23 -14.81 18.38
CA HIS A 59 -30.79 -15.19 19.68
C HIS A 59 -29.74 -15.21 20.80
N SER A 60 -30.20 -15.20 22.05
CA SER A 60 -29.34 -15.23 23.25
C SER A 60 -28.79 -16.61 23.65
N LYS A 61 -29.04 -17.68 22.88
CA LYS A 61 -28.53 -19.04 23.19
C LYS A 61 -27.06 -19.24 22.81
N LEU A 62 -26.51 -18.37 21.97
CA LEU A 62 -25.10 -18.28 21.67
C LEU A 62 -24.61 -16.92 22.14
N ALA A 63 -23.53 -16.88 22.91
CA ALA A 63 -22.98 -15.64 23.45
C ALA A 63 -22.27 -14.85 22.35
N SER A 64 -22.43 -13.52 22.34
CA SER A 64 -21.67 -12.64 21.45
C SER A 64 -20.17 -12.82 21.65
N LEU A 65 -19.43 -12.76 20.55
CA LEU A 65 -17.97 -12.85 20.48
C LEU A 65 -17.42 -11.46 20.18
N ALA A 66 -16.34 -11.06 20.84
CA ALA A 66 -15.85 -9.69 20.77
C ALA A 66 -15.06 -9.41 19.48
N TYR A 67 -14.38 -10.42 18.92
CA TYR A 67 -13.32 -10.22 17.94
C TYR A 67 -13.39 -11.10 16.69
N SER A 68 -14.27 -12.11 16.62
CA SER A 68 -14.42 -12.99 15.43
C SER A 68 -14.70 -12.24 14.11
N GLU A 69 -15.35 -11.07 14.14
CA GLU A 69 -15.48 -10.21 12.95
C GLU A 69 -14.15 -9.54 12.56
N ALA A 70 -13.37 -9.06 13.54
CA ALA A 70 -12.06 -8.45 13.30
C ALA A 70 -11.05 -9.48 12.77
N ASP A 71 -11.09 -10.71 13.31
CA ASP A 71 -10.30 -11.86 12.85
C ASP A 71 -10.49 -12.12 11.34
N ALA A 72 -11.75 -12.17 10.89
CA ALA A 72 -12.08 -12.35 9.48
C ALA A 72 -11.72 -11.13 8.62
N ALA A 73 -11.99 -9.90 9.10
CA ALA A 73 -11.78 -8.67 8.34
C ALA A 73 -10.29 -8.32 8.13
N GLU A 74 -9.43 -8.53 9.14
CA GLU A 74 -8.00 -8.30 9.00
C GLU A 74 -7.34 -9.39 8.13
N THR A 75 -7.75 -10.66 8.31
CA THR A 75 -7.35 -11.75 7.40
C THR A 75 -7.75 -11.43 5.96
N ALA A 76 -8.96 -10.91 5.73
CA ALA A 76 -9.42 -10.50 4.40
C ALA A 76 -8.52 -9.42 3.79
N THR A 77 -8.12 -8.43 4.60
CA THR A 77 -7.23 -7.34 4.17
C THR A 77 -5.86 -7.87 3.74
N LEU A 78 -5.27 -8.77 4.53
CA LEU A 78 -3.97 -9.40 4.23
C LEU A 78 -4.01 -10.28 2.97
N LEU A 79 -5.09 -11.03 2.76
CA LEU A 79 -5.24 -11.89 1.59
C LEU A 79 -5.56 -11.07 0.32
N LYS A 80 -6.43 -10.05 0.39
CA LYS A 80 -6.67 -9.12 -0.74
C LYS A 80 -5.38 -8.48 -1.23
N ALA A 81 -4.53 -8.04 -0.30
CA ALA A 81 -3.20 -7.47 -0.58
C ALA A 81 -2.23 -8.45 -1.30
N ASN A 82 -2.51 -9.75 -1.23
CA ASN A 82 -1.71 -10.82 -1.85
C ASN A 82 -2.40 -11.42 -3.09
N GLY A 83 -3.33 -10.69 -3.70
CA GLY A 83 -3.99 -11.07 -4.94
C GLY A 83 -5.09 -12.13 -4.79
N TYR A 84 -5.62 -12.34 -3.58
CA TYR A 84 -6.82 -13.15 -3.40
C TYR A 84 -8.06 -12.37 -3.84
N THR A 85 -8.95 -13.03 -4.57
CA THR A 85 -10.36 -12.63 -4.67
C THR A 85 -11.05 -13.09 -3.39
N VAL A 86 -11.36 -12.15 -2.49
CA VAL A 86 -11.90 -12.46 -1.15
C VAL A 86 -13.37 -12.07 -1.05
N VAL A 87 -14.21 -13.05 -0.71
CA VAL A 87 -15.55 -12.80 -0.14
C VAL A 87 -15.42 -12.77 1.38
N LEU A 88 -15.92 -11.71 2.00
CA LEU A 88 -15.96 -11.53 3.45
C LEU A 88 -17.43 -11.48 3.88
N LEU A 89 -17.82 -12.36 4.81
CA LEU A 89 -19.15 -12.40 5.40
C LEU A 89 -19.06 -12.06 6.89
N THR A 90 -19.58 -10.90 7.26
CA THR A 90 -19.65 -10.42 8.65
C THR A 90 -20.90 -9.56 8.84
N ASP A 91 -21.21 -9.17 10.07
CA ASP A 91 -22.33 -8.27 10.34
C ASP A 91 -22.15 -6.89 9.67
N THR A 92 -20.93 -6.33 9.69
CA THR A 92 -20.60 -5.07 9.02
C THR A 92 -20.78 -5.13 7.51
N GLU A 93 -20.31 -6.20 6.85
CA GLU A 93 -20.52 -6.35 5.40
C GLU A 93 -21.98 -6.67 5.07
N GLY A 94 -22.66 -7.47 5.91
CA GLY A 94 -24.09 -7.76 5.80
C GLY A 94 -25.01 -6.54 5.89
N ASN A 95 -24.61 -5.53 6.66
CA ASN A 95 -25.31 -4.25 6.76
C ASN A 95 -25.11 -3.36 5.52
N ARG A 96 -24.12 -3.65 4.66
CA ARG A 96 -23.87 -2.95 3.38
C ARG A 96 -24.49 -3.70 2.20
N ASP A 97 -24.39 -5.03 2.21
CA ASP A 97 -24.96 -5.96 1.24
C ASP A 97 -25.52 -7.18 1.97
N ALA A 98 -26.85 -7.36 1.93
CA ALA A 98 -27.53 -8.45 2.61
C ALA A 98 -27.07 -9.85 2.16
N SER A 99 -26.41 -10.00 0.99
CA SER A 99 -25.82 -11.25 0.51
C SER A 99 -24.46 -11.59 1.16
N LEU A 100 -23.90 -10.67 1.95
CA LEU A 100 -22.67 -10.82 2.75
C LEU A 100 -22.94 -10.96 4.25
N LYS A 101 -24.20 -10.88 4.71
CA LYS A 101 -24.56 -11.24 6.08
C LYS A 101 -24.21 -12.72 6.31
N PRO A 102 -23.56 -13.12 7.42
CA PRO A 102 -23.01 -14.48 7.59
C PRO A 102 -24.10 -15.49 8.03
N THR A 103 -25.20 -15.54 7.27
CA THR A 103 -26.25 -16.56 7.42
C THR A 103 -25.83 -17.86 6.75
N ARG A 104 -26.40 -19.00 7.16
CA ARG A 104 -26.11 -20.30 6.53
C ARG A 104 -26.32 -20.25 5.02
N ALA A 105 -27.44 -19.67 4.58
CA ALA A 105 -27.80 -19.59 3.16
C ALA A 105 -26.77 -18.78 2.37
N ASN A 106 -26.33 -17.63 2.91
CA ASN A 106 -25.32 -16.80 2.25
C ASN A 106 -23.94 -17.45 2.25
N ILE A 107 -23.50 -18.05 3.36
CA ILE A 107 -22.21 -18.75 3.44
C ILE A 107 -22.11 -19.85 2.38
N ILE A 108 -23.13 -20.71 2.27
CA ILE A 108 -23.17 -21.78 1.27
C ILE A 108 -23.21 -21.19 -0.15
N LYS A 109 -24.08 -20.19 -0.42
CA LYS A 109 -24.20 -19.57 -1.74
C LYS A 109 -22.91 -18.88 -2.20
N GLN A 110 -22.25 -18.12 -1.33
CA GLN A 110 -21.01 -17.42 -1.66
C GLN A 110 -19.84 -18.40 -1.87
N LEU A 111 -19.81 -19.49 -1.09
CA LEU A 111 -18.86 -20.58 -1.31
C LEU A 111 -19.07 -21.22 -2.68
N ASP A 112 -20.30 -21.60 -3.04
CA ASP A 112 -20.61 -22.22 -4.33
C ASP A 112 -20.23 -21.29 -5.50
N LEU A 113 -20.56 -19.99 -5.41
CA LEU A 113 -20.17 -18.97 -6.40
C LEU A 113 -18.65 -18.78 -6.57
N VAL A 114 -17.83 -19.22 -5.61
CA VAL A 114 -16.36 -19.27 -5.70
C VAL A 114 -15.90 -20.60 -6.26
N LEU A 115 -16.42 -21.72 -5.75
CA LEU A 115 -16.01 -23.07 -6.13
C LEU A 115 -16.37 -23.41 -7.59
N ASP A 116 -17.54 -22.99 -8.08
CA ASP A 116 -17.98 -23.14 -9.47
C ASP A 116 -17.01 -22.50 -10.49
N LYS A 117 -16.21 -21.53 -10.05
CA LYS A 117 -15.24 -20.82 -10.90
C LYS A 117 -13.84 -21.44 -10.84
N CYS A 118 -13.58 -22.36 -9.92
CA CYS A 118 -12.24 -22.87 -9.64
C CYS A 118 -11.76 -23.87 -10.69
N LYS A 119 -10.44 -23.88 -10.92
CA LYS A 119 -9.72 -24.75 -11.83
C LYS A 119 -8.56 -25.42 -11.09
N LYS A 120 -7.99 -26.47 -11.70
CA LYS A 120 -6.97 -27.37 -11.12
C LYS A 120 -5.76 -26.68 -10.48
N HIS A 121 -5.41 -25.47 -10.91
CA HIS A 121 -4.27 -24.71 -10.40
C HIS A 121 -4.64 -23.63 -9.37
N ASP A 122 -5.93 -23.41 -9.11
CA ASP A 122 -6.38 -22.40 -8.16
C ASP A 122 -6.27 -22.89 -6.71
N THR A 123 -6.09 -21.93 -5.81
CA THR A 123 -6.12 -22.12 -4.36
C THR A 123 -7.36 -21.47 -3.76
N VAL A 124 -8.09 -22.20 -2.92
CA VAL A 124 -9.21 -21.68 -2.11
C VAL A 124 -8.83 -21.71 -0.63
N LEU A 125 -9.07 -20.62 0.10
CA LEU A 125 -8.92 -20.56 1.55
C LEU A 125 -10.26 -20.20 2.21
N VAL A 126 -10.78 -21.07 3.07
CA VAL A 126 -11.99 -20.82 3.87
C VAL A 126 -11.57 -20.49 5.30
N GLY A 127 -12.00 -19.35 5.83
CA GLY A 127 -11.74 -18.95 7.21
C GLY A 127 -13.05 -18.84 7.97
N LEU A 128 -13.17 -19.50 9.11
CA LEU A 128 -14.37 -19.52 9.94
C LEU A 128 -13.99 -19.10 11.37
N ALA A 129 -14.50 -17.94 11.81
CA ALA A 129 -14.34 -17.44 13.17
C ALA A 129 -15.73 -17.25 13.80
N GLY A 130 -16.00 -17.94 14.91
CA GLY A 130 -17.30 -17.91 15.57
C GLY A 130 -17.49 -19.06 16.56
N HIS A 131 -18.74 -19.37 16.91
CA HIS A 131 -19.07 -20.61 17.63
C HIS A 131 -19.09 -21.83 16.71
N GLY A 132 -18.90 -23.00 17.30
CA GLY A 132 -19.08 -24.29 16.66
C GLY A 132 -19.68 -25.30 17.62
N LEU A 133 -20.41 -26.27 17.07
CA LEU A 133 -21.11 -27.31 17.80
C LEU A 133 -20.71 -28.68 17.25
N GLN A 134 -20.52 -29.65 18.14
CA GLN A 134 -20.39 -31.06 17.82
C GLN A 134 -21.44 -31.85 18.58
N PHE A 135 -22.26 -32.63 17.86
CA PHE A 135 -23.28 -33.47 18.48
C PHE A 135 -22.75 -34.88 18.71
N GLU A 136 -22.97 -35.43 19.90
CA GLU A 136 -22.51 -36.80 20.26
C GLU A 136 -23.18 -37.89 19.40
N ALA A 137 -24.36 -37.64 18.83
CA ALA A 137 -25.15 -38.62 18.09
C ALA A 137 -24.56 -39.01 16.73
N ASP A 138 -23.90 -38.08 16.04
CA ASP A 138 -23.26 -38.30 14.73
C ASP A 138 -21.75 -37.98 14.73
N LYS A 139 -21.24 -37.43 15.86
CA LYS A 139 -19.89 -36.86 16.01
C LYS A 139 -19.56 -35.76 15.00
N ALA A 140 -20.55 -35.24 14.27
CA ALA A 140 -20.33 -34.29 13.21
C ALA A 140 -20.12 -32.89 13.80
N SER A 141 -19.17 -32.19 13.20
CA SER A 141 -18.76 -30.84 13.63
C SER A 141 -19.40 -29.79 12.73
N TYR A 142 -19.94 -28.75 13.34
CA TYR A 142 -20.73 -27.71 12.71
C TYR A 142 -20.23 -26.32 13.10
N PHE A 143 -20.08 -25.43 12.13
CA PHE A 143 -19.93 -24.00 12.36
C PHE A 143 -21.30 -23.34 12.59
N CYS A 144 -21.34 -22.28 13.40
CA CYS A 144 -22.55 -21.52 13.73
C CYS A 144 -22.58 -20.14 13.02
N PRO A 145 -23.31 -20.03 11.89
CA PRO A 145 -23.77 -18.76 11.30
C PRO A 145 -24.55 -17.84 12.25
N VAL A 146 -24.81 -16.59 11.86
CA VAL A 146 -25.62 -15.63 12.65
C VAL A 146 -27.06 -16.13 12.93
N ASP A 147 -27.63 -16.88 11.98
CA ASP A 147 -28.96 -17.52 12.04
C ASP A 147 -28.92 -18.93 12.65
N ALA A 148 -27.78 -19.36 13.21
CA ALA A 148 -27.62 -20.65 13.85
C ALA A 148 -28.51 -20.80 15.08
N HIS A 149 -29.24 -21.92 15.15
CA HIS A 149 -30.04 -22.30 16.30
C HIS A 149 -29.64 -23.71 16.78
N PRO A 150 -29.04 -23.89 17.98
CA PRO A 150 -28.45 -25.17 18.42
C PRO A 150 -29.36 -26.40 18.40
N SER A 151 -30.69 -26.22 18.46
CA SER A 151 -31.67 -27.33 18.36
C SER A 151 -32.18 -27.60 16.94
N LYS A 152 -31.58 -26.98 15.91
CA LYS A 152 -31.99 -27.02 14.50
C LYS A 152 -30.75 -27.22 13.60
N PRO A 153 -30.25 -28.45 13.43
CA PRO A 153 -29.02 -28.72 12.66
C PRO A 153 -29.06 -28.18 11.22
N GLU A 154 -30.25 -28.02 10.64
CA GLU A 154 -30.48 -27.42 9.32
C GLU A 154 -30.10 -25.92 9.23
N THR A 155 -29.93 -25.25 10.37
CA THR A 155 -29.43 -23.86 10.47
C THR A 155 -27.91 -23.76 10.62
N LEU A 156 -27.21 -24.90 10.74
CA LEU A 156 -25.76 -24.94 10.93
C LEU A 156 -25.01 -25.29 9.63
N VAL A 157 -23.72 -24.93 9.56
CA VAL A 157 -22.84 -25.31 8.45
C VAL A 157 -22.00 -26.52 8.86
N SER A 158 -22.33 -27.71 8.34
CA SER A 158 -21.56 -28.92 8.62
C SER A 158 -20.18 -28.87 7.94
N LEU A 159 -19.12 -29.18 8.69
CA LEU A 159 -17.77 -29.37 8.15
C LEU A 159 -17.71 -30.53 7.15
N LYS A 160 -18.58 -31.54 7.29
CA LYS A 160 -18.70 -32.63 6.31
C LYS A 160 -19.15 -32.09 4.95
N THR A 161 -20.24 -31.33 4.93
CA THR A 161 -20.77 -30.70 3.70
C THR A 161 -19.81 -29.66 3.11
N LEU A 162 -19.05 -28.97 3.97
CA LEU A 162 -17.97 -28.09 3.52
C LEU A 162 -16.85 -28.89 2.81
N TYR A 163 -16.41 -30.02 3.37
CA TYR A 163 -15.41 -30.87 2.72
C TYR A 163 -15.93 -31.53 1.43
N GLU A 164 -17.18 -31.98 1.39
CA GLU A 164 -17.84 -32.53 0.19
C GLU A 164 -17.79 -31.50 -0.94
N LYS A 165 -18.27 -30.27 -0.69
CA LYS A 165 -18.21 -29.15 -1.66
C LYS A 165 -16.79 -28.81 -2.10
N LEU A 166 -15.82 -28.85 -1.19
CA LEU A 166 -14.42 -28.59 -1.53
C LEU A 166 -13.84 -29.73 -2.39
N ASP A 167 -14.21 -31.00 -2.17
CA ASP A 167 -13.77 -32.12 -3.00
C ASP A 167 -14.32 -32.02 -4.44
N ASP A 168 -15.63 -31.76 -4.54
CA ASP A 168 -16.35 -31.60 -5.81
C ASP A 168 -15.87 -30.36 -6.61
N SER A 169 -15.16 -29.42 -5.98
CA SER A 169 -14.67 -28.21 -6.63
C SER A 169 -13.49 -28.48 -7.58
N GLY A 170 -13.38 -27.66 -8.62
CA GLY A 170 -12.23 -27.72 -9.53
C GLY A 170 -10.88 -27.32 -8.92
N ALA A 171 -10.83 -26.86 -7.66
CA ALA A 171 -9.63 -26.31 -7.03
C ALA A 171 -8.57 -27.39 -6.73
N GLY A 172 -7.30 -27.08 -7.03
CA GLY A 172 -6.17 -27.97 -6.73
C GLY A 172 -5.79 -27.98 -5.25
N VAL A 173 -5.90 -26.83 -4.60
CA VAL A 173 -5.56 -26.64 -3.18
C VAL A 173 -6.73 -25.98 -2.46
N LYS A 174 -7.17 -26.58 -1.36
CA LYS A 174 -8.25 -26.09 -0.51
C LYS A 174 -7.80 -26.07 0.95
N LEU A 175 -7.84 -24.91 1.58
CA LEU A 175 -7.30 -24.69 2.92
C LEU A 175 -8.40 -24.17 3.85
N LEU A 176 -8.48 -24.68 5.06
CA LEU A 176 -9.45 -24.23 6.07
C LEU A 176 -8.73 -23.71 7.31
N LEU A 177 -9.14 -22.54 7.81
CA LEU A 177 -8.76 -22.01 9.12
C LEU A 177 -10.02 -21.95 9.97
N VAL A 178 -10.10 -22.76 11.02
CA VAL A 178 -11.34 -23.00 11.77
C VAL A 178 -11.15 -22.65 13.25
N ASP A 179 -11.63 -21.46 13.64
CA ASP A 179 -11.71 -20.99 15.02
C ASP A 179 -13.14 -21.08 15.53
N ALA A 180 -13.56 -22.32 15.84
CA ALA A 180 -14.93 -22.68 16.20
C ALA A 180 -15.02 -23.66 17.38
N CYS A 181 -13.96 -23.70 18.20
CA CYS A 181 -13.83 -24.56 19.37
C CYS A 181 -14.23 -23.82 20.66
N ARG A 182 -15.38 -23.13 20.66
CA ARG A 182 -15.82 -22.25 21.76
C ARG A 182 -16.93 -22.93 22.58
N ASP A 183 -17.03 -22.61 23.87
CA ASP A 183 -17.89 -23.34 24.83
C ASP A 183 -19.40 -23.24 24.52
N ASP A 184 -20.14 -24.35 24.67
CA ASP A 184 -21.60 -24.45 24.54
C ASP A 184 -22.32 -23.74 25.70
N PRO A 185 -23.07 -22.63 25.46
CA PRO A 185 -23.80 -21.94 26.52
C PRO A 185 -25.04 -22.69 27.03
N LEU A 186 -25.44 -23.80 26.39
CA LEU A 186 -26.67 -24.54 26.71
C LEU A 186 -26.47 -25.75 27.64
N GLY A 187 -25.27 -25.95 28.18
CA GLY A 187 -25.05 -26.88 29.29
C GLY A 187 -25.27 -28.35 28.91
N GLY A 188 -24.46 -28.88 28.00
CA GLY A 188 -24.26 -30.33 27.85
C GLY A 188 -25.03 -31.00 26.73
N ARG A 189 -25.22 -30.32 25.58
CA ARG A 189 -25.70 -30.97 24.35
C ARG A 189 -24.78 -30.82 23.14
N GLY A 190 -23.83 -29.88 23.17
CA GLY A 190 -22.73 -29.83 22.22
C GLY A 190 -21.37 -29.68 22.91
N ARG A 191 -20.31 -30.11 22.23
CA ARG A 191 -18.94 -29.65 22.50
C ARG A 191 -18.49 -28.70 21.40
N GLY A 192 -17.46 -27.90 21.64
CA GLY A 192 -16.78 -27.18 20.56
C GLY A 192 -16.19 -28.16 19.53
N ILE A 193 -15.94 -27.68 18.31
CA ILE A 193 -15.43 -28.54 17.22
C ILE A 193 -14.10 -29.19 17.60
N ASP A 194 -14.05 -30.52 17.67
CA ASP A 194 -12.81 -31.27 17.88
C ASP A 194 -12.13 -31.59 16.54
N GLY A 195 -10.90 -31.09 16.37
CA GLY A 195 -10.07 -31.37 15.19
C GLY A 195 -9.61 -32.83 15.08
N ASP A 196 -9.45 -33.55 16.20
CA ASP A 196 -9.02 -34.95 16.23
C ASP A 196 -10.13 -35.92 15.78
N THR A 197 -11.40 -35.49 15.84
CA THR A 197 -12.57 -36.23 15.34
C THR A 197 -13.16 -35.68 14.04
N ALA A 198 -12.53 -34.67 13.44
CA ALA A 198 -12.95 -34.13 12.14
C ALA A 198 -12.86 -35.19 11.01
N PRO A 199 -13.74 -35.14 9.99
CA PRO A 199 -13.67 -36.05 8.86
C PRO A 199 -12.32 -36.00 8.14
N LYS A 200 -11.84 -37.14 7.62
CA LYS A 200 -10.61 -37.19 6.84
C LYS A 200 -10.73 -36.32 5.58
N PRO A 201 -9.83 -35.34 5.37
CA PRO A 201 -9.93 -34.42 4.26
C PRO A 201 -9.63 -35.10 2.91
N PRO A 202 -10.34 -34.70 1.84
CA PRO A 202 -10.06 -35.16 0.49
C PRO A 202 -8.69 -34.71 -0.05
N LYS A 203 -8.31 -35.21 -1.23
CA LYS A 203 -7.03 -34.85 -1.84
C LYS A 203 -6.96 -33.35 -2.15
N GLY A 204 -5.84 -32.75 -1.80
CA GLY A 204 -5.61 -31.31 -1.95
C GLY A 204 -6.29 -30.46 -0.89
N VAL A 205 -6.89 -31.05 0.15
CA VAL A 205 -7.56 -30.34 1.24
C VAL A 205 -6.71 -30.41 2.53
N ALA A 206 -6.57 -29.30 3.24
CA ALA A 206 -6.08 -29.26 4.62
C ALA A 206 -6.86 -28.27 5.48
N ALA A 207 -6.97 -28.56 6.77
CA ALA A 207 -7.62 -27.74 7.77
C ALA A 207 -6.71 -27.57 8.99
N LEU A 208 -6.61 -26.34 9.48
CA LEU A 208 -6.01 -26.01 10.77
C LEU A 208 -7.12 -25.51 11.70
N PHE A 209 -7.43 -26.33 12.70
CA PHE A 209 -8.39 -26.06 13.76
C PHE A 209 -7.71 -25.31 14.90
N SER A 210 -8.44 -24.44 15.59
CA SER A 210 -7.94 -23.65 16.71
C SER A 210 -7.54 -24.48 17.93
N CYS A 211 -8.05 -25.71 18.08
CA CYS A 211 -7.89 -26.57 19.25
C CYS A 211 -7.78 -28.06 18.88
N SER A 212 -7.18 -28.84 19.78
CA SER A 212 -7.28 -30.30 19.88
C SER A 212 -8.49 -30.72 20.72
N GLY A 213 -8.82 -32.01 20.70
CA GLY A 213 -9.99 -32.55 21.40
C GLY A 213 -9.99 -32.28 22.90
N GLY A 214 -11.10 -31.73 23.40
CA GLY A 214 -11.28 -31.39 24.81
C GLY A 214 -10.70 -30.04 25.25
N GLU A 215 -10.18 -29.23 24.32
CA GLU A 215 -9.71 -27.87 24.58
C GLU A 215 -10.66 -26.82 23.98
N ARG A 216 -10.44 -25.54 24.31
CA ARG A 216 -11.26 -24.42 23.84
C ARG A 216 -10.45 -23.27 23.25
N ALA A 217 -11.09 -22.50 22.38
CA ALA A 217 -10.52 -21.30 21.77
C ALA A 217 -10.80 -20.06 22.63
N PHE A 218 -9.85 -19.11 22.64
CA PHE A 218 -9.90 -17.92 23.48
C PHE A 218 -9.85 -16.61 22.69
N GLU A 219 -10.57 -15.61 23.19
CA GLU A 219 -10.44 -14.20 22.80
C GLU A 219 -9.67 -13.43 23.87
N HIS A 220 -8.91 -12.39 23.47
CA HIS A 220 -8.10 -11.62 24.41
C HIS A 220 -8.08 -10.12 24.12
N ASP A 221 -8.51 -9.32 25.10
CA ASP A 221 -8.75 -7.88 24.96
C ASP A 221 -7.53 -7.04 24.59
N LYS A 222 -6.31 -7.48 24.93
CA LYS A 222 -5.08 -6.78 24.53
C LYS A 222 -4.68 -7.09 23.08
N LEU A 223 -5.10 -8.25 22.57
CA LEU A 223 -4.84 -8.65 21.19
C LEU A 223 -5.89 -8.09 20.23
N LYS A 224 -7.12 -7.84 20.72
CA LYS A 224 -8.29 -7.44 19.90
C LYS A 224 -8.68 -8.48 18.84
N HIS A 225 -8.36 -9.73 19.13
CA HIS A 225 -8.48 -10.90 18.26
C HIS A 225 -8.75 -12.17 19.06
N GLY A 226 -9.26 -13.22 18.42
CA GLY A 226 -9.11 -14.59 18.88
C GLY A 226 -7.62 -14.98 18.86
N VAL A 227 -7.10 -15.65 19.88
CA VAL A 227 -5.65 -15.93 20.00
C VAL A 227 -5.13 -16.76 18.81
N PHE A 228 -5.96 -17.66 18.27
CA PHE A 228 -5.65 -18.38 17.04
C PHE A 228 -5.52 -17.45 15.82
N PHE A 229 -6.55 -16.65 15.54
CA PHE A 229 -6.56 -15.77 14.36
C PHE A 229 -5.55 -14.63 14.48
N TYR A 230 -5.27 -14.13 15.69
CA TYR A 230 -4.14 -13.23 15.94
C TYR A 230 -2.83 -13.81 15.41
N HIS A 231 -2.50 -15.07 15.74
CA HIS A 231 -1.28 -15.71 15.23
C HIS A 231 -1.35 -16.08 13.75
N VAL A 232 -2.54 -16.34 13.19
CA VAL A 232 -2.70 -16.44 11.72
C VAL A 232 -2.33 -15.11 11.06
N ILE A 233 -2.93 -14.01 11.52
CA ILE A 233 -2.73 -12.64 11.05
C ILE A 233 -1.25 -12.24 11.15
N GLU A 234 -0.64 -12.42 12.31
CA GLU A 234 0.76 -12.10 12.57
C GLU A 234 1.73 -13.01 11.76
N GLY A 235 1.34 -14.26 11.54
CA GLY A 235 2.05 -15.17 10.63
C GLY A 235 2.04 -14.66 9.19
N LEU A 236 0.85 -14.31 8.66
CA LEU A 236 0.63 -13.72 7.34
C LEU A 236 1.20 -12.29 7.20
N LYS A 237 1.39 -11.56 8.29
CA LYS A 237 2.15 -10.29 8.29
C LYS A 237 3.64 -10.52 8.07
N GLY A 238 4.16 -11.66 8.53
CA GLY A 238 5.49 -12.15 8.19
C GLY A 238 6.26 -12.83 9.31
N LYS A 239 5.69 -12.99 10.51
CA LYS A 239 6.33 -13.77 11.58
C LYS A 239 6.43 -15.27 11.28
N ALA A 240 5.71 -15.73 10.25
CA ALA A 240 5.77 -17.09 9.72
C ALA A 240 6.49 -17.18 8.36
N LYS A 241 7.39 -16.24 8.01
CA LYS A 241 8.05 -16.26 6.70
C LYS A 241 9.14 -17.32 6.58
N THR A 242 9.28 -17.87 5.37
CA THR A 242 10.43 -18.65 4.91
C THR A 242 11.59 -17.71 4.54
N GLU A 243 12.74 -18.28 4.22
CA GLU A 243 13.93 -17.56 3.74
C GLU A 243 13.64 -16.82 2.42
N ASP A 244 12.79 -17.38 1.56
CA ASP A 244 12.31 -16.80 0.29
C ASP A 244 11.34 -15.61 0.47
N ASN A 245 11.07 -15.19 1.72
CA ASN A 245 10.05 -14.19 2.09
C ASN A 245 8.60 -14.60 1.73
N GLU A 246 8.36 -15.90 1.62
CA GLU A 246 7.02 -16.44 1.44
C GLU A 246 6.43 -16.87 2.78
N VAL A 247 5.10 -16.84 2.93
CA VAL A 247 4.43 -17.58 4.00
C VAL A 247 3.67 -18.71 3.32
N THR A 248 4.12 -19.93 3.53
CA THR A 248 3.48 -21.14 3.02
C THR A 248 2.48 -21.66 4.05
N TRP A 249 1.62 -22.60 3.64
CA TRP A 249 0.77 -23.33 4.59
C TRP A 249 1.60 -23.99 5.71
N ASP A 250 2.77 -24.55 5.36
CA ASP A 250 3.73 -25.18 6.26
C ASP A 250 4.33 -24.21 7.27
N SER A 251 4.85 -23.07 6.81
CA SER A 251 5.44 -22.09 7.71
C SER A 251 4.38 -21.43 8.60
N LEU A 252 3.18 -21.13 8.05
CA LEU A 252 2.07 -20.57 8.82
C LEU A 252 1.62 -21.54 9.93
N ARG A 253 1.30 -22.79 9.61
CA ARG A 253 0.79 -23.73 10.62
C ARG A 253 1.84 -24.05 11.68
N ALA A 254 3.12 -24.18 11.31
CA ALA A 254 4.19 -24.43 12.26
C ALA A 254 4.41 -23.23 13.20
N TYR A 255 4.21 -22.00 12.72
CA TYR A 255 4.20 -20.79 13.53
C TYR A 255 2.97 -20.75 14.46
N VAL A 256 1.75 -20.87 13.92
CA VAL A 256 0.50 -20.77 14.69
C VAL A 256 0.43 -21.83 15.79
N LYS A 257 0.70 -23.11 15.47
CA LYS A 257 0.74 -24.21 16.45
C LYS A 257 1.72 -23.92 17.59
N ARG A 258 2.88 -23.32 17.28
CA ARG A 258 3.90 -22.99 18.27
C ARG A 258 3.51 -21.82 19.16
N GLN A 259 2.98 -20.73 18.60
CA GLN A 259 2.69 -19.53 19.40
C GLN A 259 1.43 -19.70 20.25
N VAL A 260 0.32 -20.19 19.68
CA VAL A 260 -0.94 -20.35 20.44
C VAL A 260 -0.72 -21.25 21.67
N SER A 261 -0.04 -22.40 21.49
CA SER A 261 0.28 -23.35 22.57
C SER A 261 1.18 -22.77 23.67
N ARG A 262 1.93 -21.69 23.37
CA ARG A 262 2.85 -21.01 24.32
C ARG A 262 2.20 -19.79 24.98
N GLU A 263 1.46 -19.00 24.21
CA GLU A 263 0.90 -17.73 24.67
C GLU A 263 -0.40 -17.93 25.45
N VAL A 264 -1.27 -18.89 25.10
CA VAL A 264 -2.55 -19.09 25.83
C VAL A 264 -2.38 -19.37 27.33
N PRO A 265 -1.46 -20.26 27.77
CA PRO A 265 -1.22 -20.45 29.21
C PRO A 265 -0.74 -19.17 29.93
N VAL A 266 -0.05 -18.27 29.23
CA VAL A 266 0.49 -17.01 29.77
C VAL A 266 -0.57 -15.90 29.77
N LEU A 267 -1.37 -15.80 28.71
CA LEU A 267 -2.41 -14.78 28.54
C LEU A 267 -3.64 -15.06 29.41
N MET A 268 -4.07 -16.32 29.48
CA MET A 268 -5.31 -16.72 30.14
C MET A 268 -5.10 -17.24 31.57
N GLY A 269 -3.89 -17.70 31.91
CA GLY A 269 -3.58 -18.29 33.21
C GLY A 269 -4.39 -19.57 33.50
N GLY A 270 -4.54 -19.91 34.79
CA GLY A 270 -5.52 -20.90 35.26
C GLY A 270 -5.39 -22.33 34.71
N GLY A 271 -4.25 -22.70 34.11
CA GLY A 271 -4.08 -23.98 33.42
C GLY A 271 -4.76 -24.06 32.05
N ALA A 272 -5.15 -22.92 31.47
CA ALA A 272 -5.72 -22.81 30.13
C ALA A 272 -4.79 -23.44 29.07
N LYS A 273 -5.39 -24.15 28.12
CA LYS A 273 -4.71 -24.80 27.00
C LYS A 273 -5.46 -24.54 25.70
N GLN A 274 -4.69 -24.33 24.65
CA GLN A 274 -5.18 -24.27 23.28
C GLN A 274 -4.05 -24.70 22.36
N HIS A 275 -4.16 -25.91 21.80
CA HIS A 275 -3.20 -26.47 20.87
C HIS A 275 -3.85 -26.58 19.49
N PRO A 276 -3.49 -25.74 18.50
CA PRO A 276 -4.07 -25.84 17.17
C PRO A 276 -3.76 -27.18 16.50
N ASN A 277 -4.77 -27.82 15.93
CA ASN A 277 -4.67 -29.14 15.34
C ASN A 277 -4.77 -29.10 13.81
N GLU A 278 -4.02 -29.94 13.10
CA GLU A 278 -4.06 -30.01 11.64
C GLU A 278 -4.60 -31.36 11.18
N VAL A 279 -5.51 -31.34 10.22
CA VAL A 279 -5.89 -32.51 9.44
C VAL A 279 -5.74 -32.17 7.96
N GLY A 280 -4.94 -32.93 7.20
CA GLY A 280 -4.65 -32.58 5.82
C GLY A 280 -4.21 -33.74 4.92
N ASN A 281 -4.43 -33.55 3.62
CA ASN A 281 -4.07 -34.47 2.54
C ASN A 281 -3.54 -33.65 1.34
N LEU A 282 -2.56 -32.80 1.62
CA LEU A 282 -1.78 -32.07 0.61
C LEU A 282 -0.61 -32.92 0.12
N SER A 283 -0.22 -32.72 -1.14
CA SER A 283 0.89 -33.44 -1.78
C SER A 283 1.65 -32.51 -2.72
N GLY A 284 2.98 -32.57 -2.69
CA GLY A 284 3.85 -31.67 -3.47
C GLY A 284 4.40 -30.53 -2.61
N GLU A 285 4.74 -29.41 -3.25
CA GLU A 285 5.27 -28.24 -2.56
C GLU A 285 4.23 -27.57 -1.65
N PRO A 286 4.64 -27.04 -0.48
CA PRO A 286 3.79 -26.22 0.40
C PRO A 286 3.12 -25.07 -0.35
N PRO A 287 1.77 -24.96 -0.36
CA PRO A 287 1.10 -23.88 -1.07
C PRO A 287 1.44 -22.53 -0.43
N VAL A 288 2.02 -21.64 -1.24
CA VAL A 288 2.34 -20.27 -0.87
C VAL A 288 1.06 -19.49 -0.63
N LEU A 289 0.83 -19.03 0.59
CA LEU A 289 -0.34 -18.22 0.95
C LEU A 289 -0.10 -16.78 0.54
N VAL A 290 0.89 -16.12 1.16
CA VAL A 290 1.26 -14.74 0.88
C VAL A 290 2.72 -14.64 0.49
N ARG A 291 3.03 -13.72 -0.43
CA ARG A 291 4.41 -13.37 -0.79
C ARG A 291 4.68 -12.03 -0.17
N LEU A 292 5.49 -12.01 0.87
CA LEU A 292 5.90 -10.77 1.49
C LEU A 292 6.86 -10.12 0.51
N ALA A 293 6.47 -8.98 -0.06
CA ALA A 293 7.40 -8.19 -0.84
C ALA A 293 8.58 -7.84 0.07
N GLY A 294 9.74 -8.44 -0.18
CA GLY A 294 10.98 -7.81 0.25
C GLY A 294 11.05 -6.43 -0.41
N ALA A 295 11.60 -5.44 0.28
CA ALA A 295 11.71 -4.08 -0.24
C ALA A 295 12.38 -3.98 -1.63
N SER A 296 13.16 -5.01 -2.04
CA SER A 296 13.75 -5.16 -3.39
C SER A 296 12.78 -5.63 -4.49
N ALA A 297 11.71 -6.35 -4.17
CA ALA A 297 10.83 -6.97 -5.16
C ALA A 297 9.82 -5.97 -5.77
N LEU A 298 9.35 -4.99 -4.98
CA LEU A 298 8.51 -3.89 -5.46
C LEU A 298 9.34 -2.75 -6.06
N SER A 299 10.48 -2.41 -5.46
CA SER A 299 11.31 -1.28 -5.93
C SER A 299 11.95 -1.48 -7.31
N ASN A 300 12.09 -2.74 -7.77
CA ASN A 300 12.52 -3.09 -9.13
C ASN A 300 11.37 -3.11 -10.17
N ALA A 301 10.11 -2.97 -9.76
CA ALA A 301 8.96 -2.96 -10.67
C ALA A 301 8.64 -1.56 -11.22
N TRP A 302 8.82 -0.52 -10.40
CA TRP A 302 8.43 0.86 -10.73
C TRP A 302 9.57 1.65 -11.39
N LYS A 303 9.21 2.43 -12.41
CA LYS A 303 10.16 3.24 -13.18
C LYS A 303 10.50 4.55 -12.45
N PRO A 304 11.72 5.10 -12.59
CA PRO A 304 12.07 6.38 -12.00
C PRO A 304 11.10 7.49 -12.44
N GLY A 305 10.40 8.13 -11.50
CA GLY A 305 9.38 9.14 -11.81
C GLY A 305 8.05 8.59 -12.33
N GLU A 306 7.78 7.29 -12.21
CA GLU A 306 6.45 6.71 -12.42
C GLU A 306 5.41 7.43 -11.56
N GLU A 307 4.23 7.72 -12.11
CA GLU A 307 3.17 8.45 -11.43
C GLU A 307 2.01 7.54 -11.06
N ILE A 308 1.53 7.66 -9.81
CA ILE A 308 0.30 7.04 -9.34
C ILE A 308 -0.62 8.08 -8.69
N GLU A 309 -1.92 7.78 -8.69
CA GLU A 309 -2.94 8.57 -8.00
C GLU A 309 -3.54 7.78 -6.85
N VAL A 310 -3.61 8.40 -5.67
CA VAL A 310 -4.31 7.85 -4.49
C VAL A 310 -5.50 8.73 -4.16
N GLU A 311 -6.67 8.14 -3.96
CA GLU A 311 -7.84 8.84 -3.42
C GLU A 311 -7.66 9.05 -1.91
N ILE A 312 -7.69 10.30 -1.47
CA ILE A 312 -7.45 10.71 -0.06
C ILE A 312 -8.67 11.33 0.61
N GLY A 313 -9.70 11.63 -0.18
CA GLY A 313 -11.03 12.06 0.22
C GLY A 313 -11.98 11.85 -0.95
N LYS A 314 -13.29 11.91 -0.71
CA LYS A 314 -14.30 11.63 -1.73
C LYS A 314 -14.05 12.43 -3.00
N ASP A 315 -13.81 11.74 -4.11
CA ASP A 315 -13.53 12.31 -5.44
C ASP A 315 -12.26 13.22 -5.48
N VAL A 316 -11.40 13.18 -4.47
CA VAL A 316 -10.18 14.02 -4.32
C VAL A 316 -8.94 13.15 -4.23
N LYS A 317 -8.04 13.34 -5.20
CA LYS A 317 -6.83 12.52 -5.36
C LYS A 317 -5.54 13.29 -5.14
N MET A 318 -4.49 12.56 -4.78
CA MET A 318 -3.11 13.03 -4.67
C MET A 318 -2.20 12.21 -5.60
N LYS A 319 -1.32 12.92 -6.33
CA LYS A 319 -0.32 12.31 -7.22
C LYS A 319 1.00 12.09 -6.49
N PHE A 320 1.57 10.91 -6.65
CA PHE A 320 2.91 10.56 -6.16
C PHE A 320 3.81 10.15 -7.32
N CYS A 321 5.09 10.48 -7.21
CA CYS A 321 6.14 10.05 -8.13
C CYS A 321 7.07 9.05 -7.44
N TRP A 322 7.47 7.99 -8.15
CA TRP A 322 8.43 7.02 -7.62
C TRP A 322 9.84 7.61 -7.58
N ILE A 323 10.42 7.64 -6.37
CA ILE A 323 11.82 7.94 -6.14
C ILE A 323 12.52 6.58 -5.92
N PRO A 324 13.18 5.99 -6.94
CA PRO A 324 13.85 4.70 -6.83
C PRO A 324 14.95 4.63 -5.75
N PRO A 325 15.35 3.41 -5.38
CA PRO A 325 16.53 3.18 -4.54
C PRO A 325 17.77 3.86 -5.10
N GLY A 326 18.68 4.22 -4.21
CA GLY A 326 19.96 4.78 -4.60
C GLY A 326 20.73 5.37 -3.45
N GLU A 327 21.88 5.94 -3.79
CA GLU A 327 22.84 6.49 -2.85
C GLU A 327 23.43 7.77 -3.43
N ALA A 328 23.53 8.83 -2.63
CA ALA A 328 24.10 10.10 -3.07
C ALA A 328 24.66 10.93 -1.91
N LYS A 329 25.72 11.70 -2.19
CA LYS A 329 26.25 12.71 -1.28
C LYS A 329 25.28 13.90 -1.19
N LEU A 330 24.97 14.32 0.03
CA LEU A 330 24.08 15.43 0.35
C LEU A 330 24.86 16.62 0.93
N GLY A 331 24.18 17.75 1.15
CA GLY A 331 24.76 19.00 1.63
C GLY A 331 25.42 19.82 0.52
N SER A 332 25.74 21.07 0.83
CA SER A 332 26.41 22.00 -0.06
C SER A 332 27.92 21.69 -0.12
N PRO A 333 28.51 21.53 -1.32
CA PRO A 333 29.96 21.56 -1.47
C PRO A 333 30.48 22.96 -1.15
N LYS A 334 31.78 23.08 -0.82
CA LYS A 334 32.39 24.37 -0.45
C LYS A 334 32.12 25.50 -1.46
N SER A 335 32.17 25.21 -2.77
CA SER A 335 31.89 26.20 -3.82
C SER A 335 30.46 26.73 -3.82
N GLU A 336 29.47 25.94 -3.38
CA GLU A 336 28.09 26.38 -3.19
C GLU A 336 27.99 27.28 -1.94
N ARG A 337 28.70 26.93 -0.85
CA ARG A 337 28.78 27.76 0.37
C ARG A 337 29.44 29.12 0.08
N ASP A 338 30.58 29.12 -0.60
CA ASP A 338 31.34 30.32 -0.98
C ASP A 338 30.53 31.28 -1.89
N GLU A 339 29.61 30.76 -2.73
CA GLU A 339 28.66 31.58 -3.50
C GLU A 339 27.59 32.21 -2.59
N VAL A 340 27.00 31.43 -1.68
CA VAL A 340 25.93 31.91 -0.78
C VAL A 340 26.45 32.96 0.21
N LEU A 341 27.68 32.82 0.71
CA LEU A 341 28.31 33.79 1.63
C LEU A 341 28.34 35.22 1.08
N LYS A 342 28.35 35.40 -0.25
CA LYS A 342 28.29 36.72 -0.91
C LYS A 342 26.97 37.47 -0.64
N HIS A 343 25.92 36.74 -0.24
CA HIS A 343 24.58 37.26 0.01
C HIS A 343 24.21 37.32 1.50
N LEU A 344 25.00 36.72 2.39
CA LEU A 344 24.71 36.64 3.82
C LEU A 344 25.48 37.70 4.62
N ASN A 345 24.77 38.47 5.43
CA ASN A 345 25.35 39.43 6.39
C ASN A 345 24.86 39.21 7.84
N VAL A 346 24.04 38.17 8.07
CA VAL A 346 23.50 37.83 9.39
C VAL A 346 24.30 36.67 9.98
N PRO A 347 24.95 36.81 11.15
CA PRO A 347 25.80 35.77 11.73
C PRO A 347 25.13 34.40 11.89
N SER A 348 23.87 34.35 12.33
CA SER A 348 23.12 33.09 12.50
C SER A 348 22.73 32.42 11.17
N GLN A 349 22.75 33.14 10.05
CA GLN A 349 22.59 32.55 8.72
C GLN A 349 23.91 31.96 8.22
N ILE A 350 25.04 32.59 8.56
CA ILE A 350 26.40 32.10 8.25
C ILE A 350 26.68 30.82 9.05
N GLU A 351 26.41 30.80 10.37
CA GLU A 351 26.54 29.61 11.22
C GLU A 351 25.73 28.42 10.69
N ARG A 352 24.49 28.68 10.23
CA ARG A 352 23.61 27.67 9.63
C ARG A 352 24.18 27.08 8.33
N LEU A 353 24.99 27.85 7.58
CA LEU A 353 25.61 27.40 6.33
C LEU A 353 26.62 26.26 6.57
N GLU A 354 27.27 26.21 7.72
CA GLU A 354 28.15 25.09 8.09
C GLU A 354 27.35 23.81 8.43
N LEU A 355 26.08 23.94 8.85
CA LEU A 355 25.19 22.80 9.17
C LEU A 355 24.50 22.20 7.94
N GLU A 356 24.70 22.78 6.76
CA GLU A 356 24.37 22.18 5.45
C GLU A 356 25.62 21.70 4.70
N ALA A 357 26.82 21.87 5.25
CA ALA A 357 28.07 21.44 4.62
C ALA A 357 28.07 19.94 4.27
N GLU A 358 28.56 19.57 3.09
CA GLU A 358 28.61 18.17 2.63
C GLU A 358 29.39 17.24 3.56
N GLU A 359 30.36 17.78 4.30
CA GLU A 359 31.16 17.10 5.30
C GLU A 359 30.34 16.73 6.55
N TYR A 360 29.35 17.54 6.89
CA TYR A 360 28.39 17.31 7.99
C TYR A 360 27.19 16.45 7.54
N ARG A 361 26.76 16.62 6.29
CA ARG A 361 25.56 15.97 5.72
C ARG A 361 25.82 14.56 5.18
N GLY A 362 27.02 14.30 4.67
CA GLY A 362 27.50 12.97 4.27
C GLY A 362 26.72 12.31 3.13
N THR A 363 26.80 10.99 3.05
CA THR A 363 26.12 10.17 2.05
C THR A 363 24.79 9.64 2.59
N PHE A 364 23.72 9.81 1.83
CA PHE A 364 22.41 9.22 2.11
C PHE A 364 22.12 8.06 1.15
N LYS A 365 21.54 6.99 1.70
CA LYS A 365 21.12 5.79 0.98
C LYS A 365 19.63 5.53 1.25
N THR A 366 18.89 5.16 0.22
CA THR A 366 17.46 4.87 0.29
C THR A 366 17.09 3.59 -0.46
N SER A 367 16.09 2.87 0.05
CA SER A 367 15.41 1.74 -0.63
C SER A 367 14.32 2.19 -1.61
N GLY A 368 14.19 3.50 -1.82
CA GLY A 368 13.15 4.12 -2.63
C GLY A 368 11.87 4.40 -1.84
N PHE A 369 11.12 5.38 -2.30
CA PHE A 369 9.90 5.89 -1.67
C PHE A 369 9.04 6.63 -2.69
N TRP A 370 7.76 6.79 -2.38
CA TRP A 370 6.84 7.60 -3.16
C TRP A 370 6.79 9.01 -2.60
N LEU A 371 6.99 10.04 -3.42
CA LEU A 371 6.94 11.44 -2.98
C LEU A 371 5.84 12.19 -3.74
N GLY A 372 5.08 13.01 -3.02
CA GLY A 372 4.04 13.85 -3.57
C GLY A 372 4.57 14.70 -4.72
N LYS A 373 3.92 14.57 -5.89
CA LYS A 373 4.30 15.30 -7.12
C LYS A 373 4.28 16.80 -6.88
N PHE A 374 3.35 17.27 -6.05
CA PHE A 374 3.16 18.65 -5.68
C PHE A 374 3.21 18.80 -4.15
N GLU A 375 3.35 20.04 -3.69
CA GLU A 375 2.89 20.48 -2.37
C GLU A 375 1.39 20.10 -2.19
N VAL A 376 0.95 19.84 -0.95
CA VAL A 376 -0.47 19.54 -0.69
C VAL A 376 -1.33 20.75 -1.03
N THR A 377 -2.37 20.58 -1.83
CA THR A 377 -3.22 21.70 -2.27
C THR A 377 -4.29 22.07 -1.25
N GLN A 378 -4.83 23.29 -1.34
CA GLN A 378 -5.93 23.75 -0.50
C GLN A 378 -7.17 22.86 -0.60
N GLU A 379 -7.48 22.34 -1.81
CA GLU A 379 -8.58 21.38 -2.03
C GLU A 379 -8.34 20.03 -1.35
N GLN A 380 -7.13 19.47 -1.48
CA GLN A 380 -6.73 18.22 -0.82
C GLN A 380 -6.81 18.37 0.70
N TRP A 381 -6.29 19.49 1.22
CA TRP A 381 -6.37 19.82 2.63
C TRP A 381 -7.82 19.94 3.13
N GLN A 382 -8.64 20.76 2.46
CA GLN A 382 -10.04 21.00 2.83
C GLN A 382 -10.89 19.71 2.80
N SER A 383 -10.63 18.78 1.86
CA SER A 383 -11.31 17.47 1.76
C SER A 383 -10.96 16.53 2.93
N VAL A 384 -9.76 16.65 3.49
CA VAL A 384 -9.30 15.81 4.61
C VAL A 384 -9.64 16.42 5.96
N MET A 385 -9.41 17.72 6.12
CA MET A 385 -9.43 18.44 7.39
C MET A 385 -10.71 19.22 7.66
N SER A 386 -11.58 19.38 6.66
CA SER A 386 -12.84 20.14 6.72
C SER A 386 -12.69 21.65 6.99
N SER A 387 -11.46 22.18 6.95
CA SER A 387 -11.14 23.60 7.05
C SER A 387 -9.99 23.96 6.10
N ASN A 388 -9.81 25.24 5.77
CA ASN A 388 -8.67 25.75 5.00
C ASN A 388 -7.98 26.87 5.79
N PRO A 389 -6.75 26.66 6.30
CA PRO A 389 -6.01 27.65 7.09
C PRO A 389 -5.29 28.70 6.24
N SER A 390 -5.26 28.54 4.91
CA SER A 390 -4.41 29.32 4.00
C SER A 390 -4.78 30.81 4.00
N TYR A 391 -3.77 31.67 4.01
CA TYR A 391 -3.86 33.11 3.82
C TYR A 391 -4.18 33.50 2.36
N PHE A 392 -3.64 32.77 1.39
CA PHE A 392 -3.85 33.01 -0.04
C PHE A 392 -5.17 32.38 -0.53
N VAL A 393 -6.27 33.08 -0.28
CA VAL A 393 -7.64 32.73 -0.71
C VAL A 393 -8.27 33.84 -1.57
N PRO A 394 -9.33 33.59 -2.37
CA PRO A 394 -9.91 34.60 -3.28
C PRO A 394 -10.47 35.84 -2.56
N ALA A 395 -10.81 35.73 -1.27
CA ALA A 395 -11.26 36.87 -0.46
C ALA A 395 -10.11 37.79 -0.01
N GLN A 396 -8.85 37.33 -0.08
CA GLN A 396 -7.70 38.10 0.36
C GLN A 396 -7.32 39.12 -0.72
N ARG A 397 -7.18 40.39 -0.34
CA ARG A 397 -6.90 41.52 -1.24
C ARG A 397 -5.81 41.24 -2.29
N ARG A 398 -4.71 40.63 -1.86
CA ARG A 398 -3.56 40.28 -2.71
C ARG A 398 -3.88 39.23 -3.80
N ILE A 399 -4.93 38.43 -3.62
CA ILE A 399 -5.45 37.53 -4.66
C ILE A 399 -6.51 38.25 -5.51
N GLN A 400 -7.38 39.04 -4.90
CA GLN A 400 -8.40 39.85 -5.60
C GLN A 400 -7.79 40.76 -6.68
N GLU A 401 -6.71 41.47 -6.34
CA GLU A 401 -5.97 42.36 -7.25
C GLU A 401 -5.36 41.62 -8.46
N THR A 402 -5.34 40.29 -8.47
CA THR A 402 -4.87 39.46 -9.60
C THR A 402 -5.97 38.86 -10.46
N GLY A 403 -7.25 39.03 -10.07
CA GLY A 403 -8.40 38.47 -10.79
C GLY A 403 -8.59 36.94 -10.64
N ILE A 404 -7.76 36.26 -9.84
CA ILE A 404 -7.84 34.80 -9.63
C ILE A 404 -9.10 34.43 -8.84
N GLN A 405 -9.97 33.64 -9.45
CA GLN A 405 -11.27 33.25 -8.90
C GLN A 405 -11.23 32.02 -7.99
N SER A 406 -10.18 31.19 -8.08
CA SER A 406 -10.06 29.93 -7.33
C SER A 406 -8.61 29.67 -6.91
N THR A 407 -8.44 29.27 -5.65
CA THR A 407 -7.15 28.85 -5.07
C THR A 407 -7.13 27.36 -4.73
N ARG A 408 -8.11 26.56 -5.20
CA ARG A 408 -8.19 25.10 -4.93
C ARG A 408 -6.88 24.35 -5.15
N ARG A 409 -6.15 24.74 -6.19
CA ARG A 409 -4.89 24.15 -6.66
C ARG A 409 -3.64 24.90 -6.17
N PHE A 410 -3.78 25.95 -5.37
CA PHE A 410 -2.65 26.55 -4.66
C PHE A 410 -2.21 25.59 -3.54
N PRO A 411 -0.94 25.64 -3.10
CA PRO A 411 -0.54 24.91 -1.89
C PRO A 411 -1.33 25.38 -0.68
N VAL A 412 -1.56 24.47 0.27
CA VAL A 412 -1.97 24.84 1.62
C VAL A 412 -0.76 25.45 2.35
N GLU A 413 -0.98 26.58 3.00
CA GLU A 413 -0.02 27.20 3.90
C GLU A 413 -0.67 27.59 5.23
N SER A 414 0.08 28.23 6.12
CA SER A 414 -0.37 28.52 7.50
C SER A 414 -0.65 27.25 8.32
N VAL A 415 -0.01 26.14 7.94
CA VAL A 415 -0.01 24.85 8.64
C VAL A 415 1.25 24.70 9.49
N SER A 416 1.08 24.17 10.70
CA SER A 416 2.18 23.74 11.56
C SER A 416 2.55 22.29 11.27
N TRP A 417 3.71 21.84 11.76
CA TRP A 417 4.14 20.45 11.63
C TRP A 417 3.13 19.49 12.28
N ASN A 418 2.55 19.89 13.41
CA ASN A 418 1.51 19.13 14.10
C ASN A 418 0.26 18.92 13.23
N ASP A 419 -0.25 19.97 12.57
CA ASP A 419 -1.42 19.82 11.68
C ASP A 419 -1.11 18.89 10.50
N CYS A 420 0.13 18.89 10.01
CA CYS A 420 0.57 17.98 8.96
C CYS A 420 0.48 16.53 9.42
N GLN A 421 0.83 16.21 10.67
CA GLN A 421 0.66 14.85 11.23
C GLN A 421 -0.82 14.44 11.29
N ASP A 422 -1.71 15.34 11.71
CA ASP A 422 -3.16 15.07 11.75
C ASP A 422 -3.73 14.82 10.34
N PHE A 423 -3.26 15.56 9.33
CA PHE A 423 -3.61 15.31 7.93
C PHE A 423 -3.12 13.93 7.47
N LEU A 424 -1.85 13.61 7.72
CA LEU A 424 -1.21 12.33 7.35
C LEU A 424 -1.91 11.13 7.98
N LYS A 425 -2.29 11.24 9.26
CA LYS A 425 -3.11 10.24 9.96
C LYS A 425 -4.45 10.02 9.26
N LYS A 426 -5.20 11.10 9.00
CA LYS A 426 -6.53 11.00 8.36
C LYS A 426 -6.50 10.45 6.94
N ILE A 427 -5.48 10.74 6.13
CA ILE A 427 -5.36 10.11 4.80
C ILE A 427 -4.99 8.63 4.89
N THR A 428 -4.21 8.24 5.91
CA THR A 428 -3.88 6.82 6.18
C THR A 428 -5.12 6.03 6.58
N GLU A 429 -6.02 6.61 7.37
CA GLU A 429 -7.29 6.00 7.80
C GLU A 429 -8.34 5.88 6.67
N ARG A 430 -8.20 6.65 5.57
CA ARG A 430 -9.21 6.76 4.49
C ARG A 430 -8.82 6.06 3.19
N ALA A 431 -7.54 6.08 2.83
CA ALA A 431 -7.10 5.62 1.53
C ALA A 431 -6.93 4.09 1.50
N ASN A 432 -7.31 3.45 0.39
CA ASN A 432 -7.00 2.04 0.14
C ASN A 432 -5.54 1.89 -0.35
N VAL A 433 -4.59 2.34 0.48
CA VAL A 433 -3.19 2.50 0.09
C VAL A 433 -2.54 1.18 -0.30
N LEU A 434 -2.91 0.11 0.39
CA LEU A 434 -2.34 -1.23 0.18
C LEU A 434 -2.60 -1.78 -1.23
N ALA A 435 -3.73 -1.42 -1.84
CA ALA A 435 -4.05 -1.79 -3.22
C ALA A 435 -3.35 -0.92 -4.29
N THR A 436 -2.81 0.24 -3.91
CA THR A 436 -2.26 1.25 -4.85
C THR A 436 -0.75 1.43 -4.74
N MET A 437 -0.18 1.37 -3.52
CA MET A 437 1.23 1.66 -3.22
C MET A 437 1.96 0.51 -2.53
N GLY A 438 1.26 -0.54 -2.09
CA GLY A 438 1.80 -1.62 -1.25
C GLY A 438 1.75 -1.29 0.25
N ARG A 439 2.49 -2.06 1.07
CA ARG A 439 2.62 -1.78 2.52
C ARG A 439 3.55 -0.59 2.74
N GLY A 440 3.21 0.23 3.72
CA GLY A 440 3.89 1.47 4.05
C GLY A 440 2.96 2.44 4.78
N ARG A 441 3.43 3.66 4.97
CA ARG A 441 2.72 4.74 5.69
C ARG A 441 2.93 6.11 5.06
N PHE A 442 1.90 6.96 5.14
CA PHE A 442 2.04 8.38 4.82
C PHE A 442 2.77 9.11 5.93
N VAL A 443 3.78 9.87 5.56
CA VAL A 443 4.65 10.66 6.44
C VAL A 443 4.99 12.00 5.78
N LEU A 444 5.59 12.91 6.53
CA LEU A 444 6.41 13.96 5.90
C LEU A 444 7.68 13.30 5.34
N PRO A 445 8.30 13.84 4.27
CA PRO A 445 9.62 13.37 3.88
C PRO A 445 10.62 13.60 5.01
N HIS A 446 11.51 12.65 5.25
CA HIS A 446 12.74 12.91 5.99
C HIS A 446 13.56 13.94 5.19
N GLU A 447 14.32 14.82 5.83
CA GLU A 447 15.01 15.90 5.11
C GLU A 447 16.01 15.38 4.05
N ASN A 448 16.56 14.20 4.30
CA ASN A 448 17.46 13.50 3.38
C ASN A 448 16.71 12.94 2.16
N GLU A 449 15.49 12.42 2.37
CA GLU A 449 14.60 11.98 1.29
C GLU A 449 14.21 13.18 0.42
N TRP A 450 13.86 14.30 1.05
CA TRP A 450 13.56 15.57 0.38
C TRP A 450 14.74 16.03 -0.49
N GLU A 451 15.95 16.10 0.09
CA GLU A 451 17.14 16.58 -0.64
C GLU A 451 17.53 15.65 -1.78
N TYR A 452 17.53 14.33 -1.53
CA TYR A 452 17.80 13.31 -2.54
C TYR A 452 16.83 13.41 -3.72
N ALA A 453 15.54 13.57 -3.42
CA ALA A 453 14.50 13.73 -4.42
C ALA A 453 14.66 15.05 -5.19
N ALA A 454 14.90 16.17 -4.50
CA ALA A 454 15.09 17.50 -5.10
C ALA A 454 16.30 17.58 -6.04
N ARG A 455 17.35 16.80 -5.76
CA ARG A 455 18.54 16.67 -6.63
C ARG A 455 18.36 15.64 -7.75
N GLY A 456 17.15 15.09 -7.94
CA GLY A 456 16.86 14.04 -8.92
C GLY A 456 17.63 12.73 -8.70
N GLY A 457 18.15 12.51 -7.48
CA GLY A 457 19.04 11.41 -7.13
C GLY A 457 20.49 11.54 -7.61
N LYS A 458 20.93 12.71 -8.12
CA LYS A 458 22.29 12.93 -8.67
C LYS A 458 23.33 13.41 -7.64
N GLY A 459 22.95 13.60 -6.38
CA GLY A 459 23.82 14.16 -5.35
C GLY A 459 24.16 15.63 -5.54
N ASN A 460 25.10 16.13 -4.76
CA ASN A 460 25.38 17.55 -4.57
C ASN A 460 26.24 18.23 -5.66
N LEU A 461 26.14 17.76 -6.91
CA LEU A 461 26.88 18.32 -8.06
C LEU A 461 26.37 19.70 -8.49
N LEU A 462 25.13 20.04 -8.16
CA LEU A 462 24.44 21.28 -8.56
C LEU A 462 23.56 21.78 -7.42
N ALA A 463 23.44 23.10 -7.26
CA ALA A 463 22.58 23.75 -6.27
C ALA A 463 21.08 23.48 -6.53
N PHE A 464 20.70 23.33 -7.81
CA PHE A 464 19.38 22.91 -8.28
C PHE A 464 19.54 21.77 -9.30
N TYR A 465 18.57 20.85 -9.43
CA TYR A 465 18.70 19.71 -10.36
C TYR A 465 18.91 20.10 -11.85
N PHE A 466 18.54 21.32 -12.22
CA PHE A 466 18.70 21.89 -13.57
C PHE A 466 19.91 22.83 -13.72
N GLY A 467 20.74 23.03 -12.69
CA GLY A 467 21.93 23.87 -12.77
C GLY A 467 22.23 24.68 -11.51
N ASN A 468 23.09 25.68 -11.64
CA ASN A 468 23.53 26.55 -10.54
C ASN A 468 22.95 27.97 -10.63
N GLN A 469 21.80 28.14 -11.30
CA GLN A 469 21.20 29.46 -11.57
C GLN A 469 19.68 29.44 -11.41
N LEU A 470 19.17 30.24 -10.47
CA LEU A 470 17.73 30.38 -10.21
C LEU A 470 17.33 31.85 -10.04
N ASN A 471 16.19 32.21 -10.65
CA ASN A 471 15.39 33.40 -10.38
C ASN A 471 13.89 33.05 -10.58
N GLY A 472 13.00 34.04 -10.48
CA GLY A 472 11.55 33.87 -10.55
C GLY A 472 10.98 33.32 -11.88
N SER A 473 11.82 33.13 -12.91
CA SER A 473 11.42 32.52 -14.18
C SER A 473 11.31 30.99 -14.11
N LYS A 474 12.03 30.33 -13.19
CA LYS A 474 12.08 28.85 -13.07
C LYS A 474 11.44 28.29 -11.80
N ALA A 475 11.15 29.15 -10.82
CA ALA A 475 10.42 28.80 -9.60
C ALA A 475 9.73 30.05 -9.03
N ASN A 476 8.71 29.89 -8.19
CA ASN A 476 8.09 31.00 -7.48
C ASN A 476 8.95 31.39 -6.26
N CYS A 477 10.01 32.17 -6.45
CA CYS A 477 10.88 32.71 -5.40
C CYS A 477 10.94 34.25 -5.45
N ALA A 478 11.60 34.88 -4.47
CA ALA A 478 11.79 36.33 -4.47
C ALA A 478 12.74 36.76 -5.61
N GLY A 479 12.15 37.11 -6.75
CA GLY A 479 12.83 37.42 -8.01
C GLY A 479 13.82 38.59 -7.97
N SER A 480 13.80 39.42 -6.93
CA SER A 480 14.81 40.47 -6.72
C SER A 480 16.17 39.95 -6.21
N GLY A 481 16.21 38.72 -5.68
CA GLY A 481 17.38 38.02 -5.17
C GLY A 481 17.68 36.73 -5.96
N PRO A 482 18.20 36.81 -7.20
CA PRO A 482 18.64 35.65 -7.97
C PRO A 482 19.89 35.00 -7.37
N TYR A 483 20.17 33.76 -7.76
CA TYR A 483 21.37 32.99 -7.37
C TYR A 483 22.19 32.60 -8.61
N GLY A 484 23.52 32.74 -8.54
CA GLY A 484 24.45 32.38 -9.62
C GLY A 484 24.32 33.21 -10.91
N MET A 485 23.51 34.26 -10.89
CA MET A 485 23.21 35.15 -12.03
C MET A 485 22.77 36.53 -11.54
N SER A 486 22.87 37.55 -12.40
CA SER A 486 22.52 38.94 -12.08
C SER A 486 21.08 39.34 -12.49
N GLU A 487 20.46 38.58 -13.39
CA GLU A 487 19.13 38.91 -13.94
C GLU A 487 18.02 38.69 -12.90
N LYS A 488 17.36 39.79 -12.54
CA LYS A 488 16.22 39.84 -11.63
C LYS A 488 14.90 39.65 -12.38
N THR A 489 13.87 39.26 -11.64
CA THR A 489 12.51 39.00 -12.13
C THR A 489 11.50 39.66 -11.20
N ALA A 490 10.27 39.90 -11.69
CA ALA A 490 9.22 40.48 -10.87
C ALA A 490 8.80 39.51 -9.74
N GLU A 491 8.52 40.06 -8.56
CA GLU A 491 8.03 39.26 -7.43
C GLU A 491 6.51 39.17 -7.45
N LEU A 492 5.98 37.94 -7.47
CA LEU A 492 4.53 37.71 -7.33
C LEU A 492 4.07 38.01 -5.89
N GLY A 493 4.94 37.78 -4.90
CA GLY A 493 4.65 38.00 -3.48
C GLY A 493 3.44 37.20 -2.97
N ARG A 494 3.13 36.06 -3.60
CA ARG A 494 2.05 35.13 -3.25
C ARG A 494 2.38 33.74 -3.78
N THR A 495 1.68 32.73 -3.27
CA THR A 495 1.71 31.40 -3.90
C THR A 495 1.00 31.41 -5.26
N VAL A 496 1.30 30.38 -6.05
CA VAL A 496 0.67 30.07 -7.35
C VAL A 496 0.08 28.66 -7.31
N GLU A 497 -0.70 28.31 -8.33
CA GLU A 497 -1.14 26.93 -8.54
C GLU A 497 0.08 25.99 -8.69
N VAL A 498 0.04 24.86 -7.98
CA VAL A 498 1.09 23.84 -8.06
C VAL A 498 1.19 23.27 -9.49
N GLY A 499 2.41 23.18 -10.00
CA GLY A 499 2.74 22.81 -11.37
C GLY A 499 2.94 23.99 -12.33
N SER A 500 2.80 25.24 -11.89
CA SER A 500 2.95 26.44 -12.74
C SER A 500 4.30 26.51 -13.49
N TYR A 501 5.35 25.90 -12.95
CA TYR A 501 6.70 25.89 -13.54
C TYR A 501 7.09 24.56 -14.21
N ALA A 502 6.21 23.55 -14.18
CA ALA A 502 6.54 22.17 -14.55
C ALA A 502 6.99 21.96 -16.01
N THR A 503 6.57 22.85 -16.92
CA THR A 503 6.97 22.83 -18.35
C THR A 503 8.22 23.65 -18.64
N ILE A 504 8.63 24.54 -17.73
CA ILE A 504 9.80 25.42 -17.88
C ILE A 504 11.07 24.67 -17.50
N VAL A 505 11.02 23.97 -16.37
CA VAL A 505 12.06 23.06 -15.90
C VAL A 505 11.38 21.75 -15.45
N PRO A 506 11.42 20.68 -16.29
CA PRO A 506 10.82 19.41 -15.93
C PRO A 506 11.77 18.60 -15.03
N HIS A 507 11.30 18.21 -13.84
CA HIS A 507 12.08 17.39 -12.92
C HIS A 507 12.29 15.97 -13.47
N PRO A 508 13.50 15.38 -13.37
CA PRO A 508 13.80 14.03 -13.89
C PRO A 508 13.05 12.88 -13.17
N ARG A 509 12.25 13.19 -12.15
CA ARG A 509 11.35 12.25 -11.44
C ARG A 509 9.89 12.75 -11.43
N GLY A 510 9.48 13.64 -12.33
CA GLY A 510 8.10 14.15 -12.44
C GLY A 510 7.63 15.13 -11.35
N LEU A 511 8.40 15.29 -10.25
CA LEU A 511 8.12 16.26 -9.18
C LEU A 511 7.98 17.70 -9.72
N CYS A 512 7.14 18.47 -9.04
CA CYS A 512 6.90 19.88 -9.31
C CYS A 512 7.14 20.69 -8.03
N ASP A 513 7.40 21.99 -8.22
CA ASP A 513 7.46 23.01 -7.16
C ASP A 513 8.39 22.64 -5.98
N ILE A 514 9.49 21.92 -6.26
CA ILE A 514 10.45 21.51 -5.23
C ILE A 514 11.37 22.67 -4.75
N TYR A 515 11.26 23.82 -5.40
CA TYR A 515 11.95 25.06 -5.07
C TYR A 515 10.94 26.20 -5.13
N GLY A 516 10.98 27.11 -4.15
CA GLY A 516 10.05 28.24 -4.07
C GLY A 516 8.63 27.82 -3.67
N ASN A 517 7.65 28.61 -4.09
CA ASN A 517 6.23 28.53 -3.75
C ASN A 517 5.97 28.53 -2.23
N VAL A 518 5.95 27.38 -1.54
CA VAL A 518 5.98 27.31 -0.07
C VAL A 518 7.15 26.50 0.47
N SER A 519 7.62 26.91 1.65
CA SER A 519 8.60 26.14 2.42
C SER A 519 7.96 24.91 3.03
N GLU A 520 8.66 23.78 3.02
CA GLU A 520 8.07 22.47 3.31
C GLU A 520 8.56 21.86 4.62
N TRP A 521 7.61 21.41 5.46
CA TRP A 521 7.91 20.62 6.65
C TRP A 521 8.51 19.24 6.31
N CYS A 522 9.59 18.88 7.01
CA CYS A 522 10.16 17.54 7.01
C CYS A 522 9.85 16.80 8.34
N GLU A 523 9.95 15.48 8.34
CA GLU A 523 9.63 14.61 9.48
C GLU A 523 10.58 14.81 10.68
N ASN A 524 11.88 14.91 10.41
CA ASN A 524 12.91 14.85 11.44
C ASN A 524 13.16 16.18 12.16
N GLU A 525 13.77 16.03 13.34
CA GLU A 525 14.26 17.16 14.12
C GLU A 525 15.52 17.75 13.48
N TYR A 526 15.61 19.08 13.54
CA TYR A 526 16.84 19.82 13.27
C TYR A 526 17.71 19.86 14.54
N LYS A 527 17.05 20.06 15.68
CA LYS A 527 17.54 20.05 17.05
C LYS A 527 16.33 19.85 17.96
N GLU A 528 16.56 19.66 19.25
CA GLU A 528 15.49 19.49 20.25
C GLU A 528 14.38 20.55 20.10
N ASN A 529 13.12 20.10 20.06
CA ASN A 529 11.92 20.91 19.88
C ASN A 529 11.84 21.75 18.58
N ALA A 530 12.66 21.45 17.56
CA ALA A 530 12.62 22.13 16.26
C ALA A 530 12.64 21.15 15.09
N ARG A 531 11.71 21.30 14.14
CA ARG A 531 11.59 20.45 12.93
C ARG A 531 12.26 21.12 11.74
N VAL A 532 12.85 20.32 10.85
CA VAL A 532 13.49 20.81 9.62
C VAL A 532 12.44 21.35 8.64
N VAL A 533 12.80 22.42 7.92
CA VAL A 533 12.05 22.95 6.78
C VAL A 533 12.98 23.26 5.61
N ARG A 534 12.52 23.02 4.37
CA ARG A 534 13.30 23.14 3.12
C ARG A 534 12.51 23.82 1.99
N GLY A 535 13.16 23.98 0.83
CA GLY A 535 12.54 24.43 -0.43
C GLY A 535 12.56 25.93 -0.70
N GLY A 536 12.73 26.77 0.31
CA GLY A 536 12.55 28.21 0.19
C GLY A 536 11.06 28.58 0.06
N SER A 537 10.72 29.74 -0.49
CA SER A 537 9.32 30.13 -0.72
C SER A 537 9.21 31.32 -1.68
N CYS A 538 7.99 31.68 -2.06
CA CYS A 538 7.69 32.89 -2.84
C CYS A 538 8.07 34.24 -2.20
N PHE A 539 8.56 34.23 -0.95
CA PHE A 539 9.08 35.40 -0.23
C PHE A 539 10.59 35.31 0.06
N LEU A 540 11.24 34.20 -0.28
CA LEU A 540 12.66 34.00 0.00
C LEU A 540 13.48 34.11 -1.29
N PRO A 541 14.65 34.78 -1.25
CA PRO A 541 15.61 34.78 -2.35
C PRO A 541 16.01 33.38 -2.81
N ALA A 542 16.48 33.28 -4.05
CA ALA A 542 16.82 32.02 -4.70
C ALA A 542 17.90 31.22 -3.95
N TRP A 543 18.82 31.88 -3.23
CA TRP A 543 19.83 31.19 -2.41
C TRP A 543 19.27 30.47 -1.17
N PHE A 544 18.04 30.77 -0.73
CA PHE A 544 17.34 29.98 0.29
C PHE A 544 16.41 28.91 -0.31
N CYS A 545 16.38 28.78 -1.65
CA CYS A 545 15.63 27.75 -2.36
C CYS A 545 16.51 26.58 -2.82
N ARG A 546 17.83 26.60 -2.56
CA ARG A 546 18.78 25.54 -2.98
C ARG A 546 18.44 24.20 -2.34
N SER A 547 18.81 23.10 -2.99
CA SER A 547 18.61 21.76 -2.41
C SER A 547 19.28 21.54 -1.05
N ALA A 548 20.42 22.20 -0.79
CA ALA A 548 21.14 22.11 0.49
C ALA A 548 20.50 22.93 1.62
N ASP A 549 19.76 24.01 1.30
CA ASP A 549 19.28 24.93 2.35
C ASP A 549 18.26 24.24 3.27
N ARG A 550 18.54 24.34 4.57
CA ARG A 550 17.73 23.77 5.65
C ARG A 550 17.54 24.80 6.75
N VAL A 551 16.32 25.24 6.97
CA VAL A 551 15.93 26.04 8.14
C VAL A 551 15.23 25.14 9.17
N TYR A 552 14.87 25.71 10.32
CA TYR A 552 14.04 25.04 11.31
C TYR A 552 12.94 25.96 11.82
N SER A 553 11.92 25.36 12.42
CA SER A 553 10.93 26.08 13.23
C SER A 553 10.32 25.14 14.28
N THR A 554 9.65 25.70 15.29
CA THR A 554 8.98 24.89 16.31
C THR A 554 7.75 24.19 15.70
N PRO A 555 7.42 22.96 16.13
CA PRO A 555 6.40 22.14 15.45
C PRO A 555 4.97 22.72 15.50
N ALA A 556 4.70 23.68 16.39
CA ALA A 556 3.43 24.40 16.49
C ALA A 556 3.38 25.73 15.72
N ASN A 557 4.50 26.20 15.16
CA ASN A 557 4.55 27.47 14.43
C ASN A 557 3.77 27.37 13.10
N ARG A 558 2.97 28.40 12.78
CA ARG A 558 2.31 28.56 11.48
C ARG A 558 2.92 29.75 10.74
N SER A 559 2.95 29.68 9.42
CA SER A 559 3.46 30.76 8.57
C SER A 559 2.81 30.71 7.19
N PHE A 560 2.42 31.88 6.66
CA PHE A 560 1.68 32.01 5.40
C PHE A 560 2.48 31.65 4.14
N PHE A 561 3.72 31.22 4.27
CA PHE A 561 4.57 30.72 3.19
C PHE A 561 5.13 29.33 3.51
N ARG A 562 4.48 28.59 4.41
CA ARG A 562 4.91 27.27 4.89
C ARG A 562 3.79 26.25 4.76
N GLY A 563 4.06 25.22 3.96
CA GLY A 563 3.22 24.07 3.72
C GLY A 563 4.03 22.77 3.85
N PHE A 564 3.70 21.78 3.02
CA PHE A 564 4.37 20.48 2.99
C PHE A 564 4.00 19.71 1.73
N ARG A 565 4.78 18.66 1.42
CA ARG A 565 4.37 17.56 0.54
C ARG A 565 4.35 16.24 1.32
N VAL A 566 3.56 15.28 0.84
CA VAL A 566 3.44 13.96 1.47
C VAL A 566 4.51 13.02 0.92
N CYS A 567 5.14 12.23 1.78
CA CYS A 567 5.92 11.05 1.42
C CYS A 567 5.11 9.80 1.80
N PHE A 568 5.20 8.72 1.00
CA PHE A 568 4.75 7.40 1.40
C PHE A 568 5.95 6.47 1.43
N ARG A 569 6.31 6.05 2.64
CA ARG A 569 7.47 5.21 2.92
C ARG A 569 7.00 3.76 3.02
N LEU A 570 7.63 2.89 2.23
CA LEU A 570 7.38 1.45 2.24
C LEU A 570 7.94 0.82 3.53
N ASP A 571 7.33 -0.27 3.97
CA ASP A 571 7.75 -1.05 5.16
C ASP A 571 8.85 -2.08 4.83
#